data_AF-A0A8T3A9V4-F1
#
_entry.id   AF-A0A8T3A9V4-F1
#
_cell.length_a   1.000
_cell.length_b   1.000
_cell.length_c   1.000
_cell.angle_alpha   90.00
_cell.angle_beta   90.00
_cell.angle_gamma   90.00
#
_symmetry.space_group_name_H-M   'P 1'
#
loop_
_entity.id
_entity.type
_entity.pdbx_description
1 polymer ?
#
loop_
_entity_poly.entity_id
_entity_poly.type
_entity_poly.pdbx_seq_one_letter_code
_entity_poly.pdbx_strand_id
1 'polypeptide(L)'
;MVRGKFKSKPTGRRLFSTPEEMAAGTSSRPRTFRKQEQEKEELEEEKELESEEESEEDSEETEKRKGTEGLIEVQNPNLLKPKTVKAKDANFEKTNELSRREREEIEKQKAHERYMKLQEQGKTEQARKDLERLALIRQQRAEAAKKREEEKAAKEQKKTEARK
;
A
#
# COMPACT_ATOMS: atom_id res chain seq x y z
N MET A 1 -24.73 -47.85 -1.60
CA MET A 1 -23.59 -46.95 -1.31
C MET A 1 -24.02 -45.90 -0.29
N VAL A 2 -23.60 -46.05 0.97
CA VAL A 2 -24.00 -45.16 2.06
C VAL A 2 -23.17 -43.88 1.98
N ARG A 3 -23.79 -42.75 1.63
CA ARG A 3 -23.13 -41.43 1.61
C ARG A 3 -23.01 -40.90 3.04
N GLY A 4 -21.81 -41.01 3.61
CA GLY A 4 -21.49 -40.43 4.91
C GLY A 4 -21.67 -38.91 4.91
N LYS A 5 -22.41 -38.39 5.89
CA LYS A 5 -22.58 -36.95 6.13
C LYS A 5 -21.28 -36.39 6.72
N PHE A 6 -20.37 -35.92 5.88
CA PHE A 6 -19.18 -35.19 6.34
C PHE A 6 -19.61 -33.79 6.79
N LYS A 7 -19.71 -33.55 8.10
CA LYS A 7 -19.85 -32.19 8.65
C LYS A 7 -18.50 -31.49 8.51
N SER A 8 -18.33 -30.65 7.50
CA SER A 8 -17.19 -29.71 7.46
C SER A 8 -17.30 -28.81 8.70
N LYS A 9 -16.40 -28.98 9.66
CA LYS A 9 -16.28 -28.04 10.78
C LYS A 9 -16.07 -26.64 10.17
N PRO A 10 -16.71 -25.58 10.69
CA PRO A 10 -16.43 -24.23 10.22
C PRO A 10 -14.94 -23.98 10.47
N THR A 11 -14.14 -23.92 9.41
CA THR A 11 -12.75 -23.48 9.50
C THR A 11 -12.80 -22.10 10.13
N GLY A 12 -12.31 -21.97 11.37
CA GLY A 12 -12.35 -20.73 12.12
C GLY A 12 -11.87 -19.59 11.24
N ARG A 13 -12.72 -18.58 11.04
CA ARG A 13 -12.33 -17.37 10.31
C ARG A 13 -11.09 -16.81 10.99
N ARG A 14 -9.96 -16.79 10.28
CA ARG A 14 -8.77 -16.07 10.73
C ARG A 14 -9.11 -14.59 10.68
N LEU A 15 -9.11 -13.94 11.85
CA LEU A 15 -9.23 -12.50 11.97
C LEU A 15 -7.82 -11.95 11.74
N PHE A 16 -7.62 -11.26 10.62
CA PHE A 16 -6.39 -10.49 10.37
C PHE A 16 -6.67 -9.05 10.78
N SER A 17 -5.71 -8.42 11.45
CA SER A 17 -5.78 -6.99 11.76
C SER A 17 -5.93 -6.19 10.48
N THR A 18 -6.88 -5.27 10.43
CA THR A 18 -7.00 -4.34 9.30
C THR A 18 -5.94 -3.23 9.41
N PRO A 19 -5.58 -2.56 8.31
CA PRO A 19 -4.65 -1.42 8.35
C PRO A 19 -5.13 -0.29 9.26
N GLU A 20 -6.45 -0.10 9.34
CA GLU A 20 -7.10 0.88 10.21
C GLU A 20 -6.95 0.52 11.70
N GLU A 21 -7.08 -0.76 12.06
CA GLU A 21 -6.83 -1.26 13.43
C GLU A 21 -5.35 -1.20 13.83
N MET A 22 -4.45 -1.28 12.85
CA MET A 22 -3.01 -1.09 13.07
C MET A 22 -2.69 0.36 13.41
N ALA A 23 -3.21 1.31 12.62
CA ALA A 23 -3.04 2.74 12.87
C ALA A 23 -3.69 3.20 14.18
N ALA A 24 -4.87 2.65 14.51
CA ALA A 24 -5.55 2.93 15.77
C ALA A 24 -4.88 2.24 17.00
N GLY A 25 -3.90 1.36 16.77
CA GLY A 25 -3.21 0.63 17.84
C GLY A 25 -4.10 -0.35 18.63
N THR A 26 -5.30 -0.66 18.12
CA THR A 26 -6.26 -1.61 18.71
C THR A 26 -6.08 -3.04 18.20
N SER A 27 -5.06 -3.26 17.36
CA SER A 27 -4.77 -4.57 16.79
C SER A 27 -4.59 -5.66 17.86
N SER A 28 -5.01 -6.88 17.52
CA SER A 28 -4.86 -8.07 18.39
C SER A 28 -3.40 -8.54 18.58
N ARG A 29 -2.40 -7.74 18.16
CA ARG A 29 -0.98 -8.07 18.32
C ARG A 29 -0.59 -7.99 19.81
N PRO A 30 0.24 -8.91 20.32
CA PRO A 30 0.65 -8.91 21.72
C PRO A 30 1.45 -7.64 22.05
N ARG A 31 1.24 -7.09 23.26
CA ARG A 31 1.88 -5.85 23.74
C ARG A 31 3.42 -5.88 23.69
N THR A 32 4.03 -7.07 23.71
CA THR A 32 5.48 -7.25 23.58
C THR A 32 6.03 -6.86 22.21
N PHE A 33 5.23 -6.95 21.15
CA PHE A 33 5.63 -6.55 19.80
C PHE A 33 5.64 -5.02 19.65
N ARG A 34 4.65 -4.33 20.23
CA ARG A 34 4.59 -2.87 20.27
C ARG A 34 5.79 -2.26 21.01
N LYS A 35 6.26 -2.91 22.08
CA LYS A 35 7.44 -2.44 22.82
C LYS A 35 8.72 -2.49 21.98
N GLN A 36 8.88 -3.54 21.15
CA GLN A 36 10.03 -3.67 20.26
C GLN A 36 10.00 -2.69 19.07
N GLU A 37 8.81 -2.34 18.57
CA GLU A 37 8.67 -1.31 17.53
C GLU A 37 8.91 0.09 18.11
N GLN A 38 8.36 0.39 19.30
CA GLN A 38 8.59 1.66 19.99
C GLN A 38 10.06 1.86 20.38
N GLU A 39 10.73 0.84 20.93
CA GLU A 39 12.17 0.91 21.22
C GLU A 39 13.02 1.14 19.94
N LYS A 40 12.53 0.72 18.76
CA LYS A 40 13.20 0.96 17.48
C LYS A 40 12.92 2.36 16.93
N GLU A 41 11.68 2.84 17.02
CA GLU A 41 11.32 4.21 16.63
C GLU A 41 12.06 5.23 17.52
N GLU A 42 12.13 5.00 18.83
CA GLU A 42 12.89 5.85 19.76
C GLU A 42 14.40 5.85 19.43
N LEU A 43 14.97 4.69 19.07
CA LEU A 43 16.37 4.59 18.61
C LEU A 43 16.62 5.25 17.25
N GLU A 44 15.64 5.29 16.36
CA GLU A 44 15.73 5.99 15.08
C GLU A 44 15.61 7.51 15.26
N GLU A 45 14.68 7.97 16.11
CA GLU A 45 14.54 9.39 16.47
C GLU A 45 15.77 9.93 17.19
N GLU A 46 16.37 9.19 18.15
CA GLU A 46 17.64 9.59 18.78
C GLU A 46 18.77 9.74 17.76
N LYS A 47 18.79 8.90 16.73
CA LYS A 47 19.82 8.91 15.68
C LYS A 47 19.64 10.04 14.68
N GLU A 48 18.39 10.41 14.39
CA GLU A 48 18.07 11.59 13.58
C GLU A 48 18.40 12.88 14.35
N LEU A 49 18.08 12.95 15.64
CA LEU A 49 18.41 14.10 16.48
C LEU A 49 19.94 14.27 16.66
N GLU A 50 20.70 13.19 16.84
CA GLU A 50 22.17 13.23 16.88
C GLU A 50 22.78 13.69 15.54
N SER A 51 22.12 13.36 14.42
CA SER A 51 22.54 13.82 13.09
C SER A 51 22.17 15.28 12.80
N GLU A 52 21.11 15.82 13.42
CA GLU A 52 20.66 17.21 13.26
C GLU A 52 21.50 18.16 14.14
N GLU A 53 21.87 17.73 15.35
CA GLU A 53 22.71 18.52 16.29
C GLU A 53 24.18 18.60 15.85
N GLU A 54 24.67 17.64 15.05
CA GLU A 54 26.03 17.66 14.47
C GLU A 54 26.17 18.61 13.25
N SER A 55 25.08 19.24 12.79
CA SER A 55 25.06 20.08 11.58
C SER A 55 25.25 21.59 11.83
N GLU A 56 25.41 22.06 13.07
CA GLU A 56 25.50 23.50 13.42
C GLU A 56 26.85 23.98 14.00
N GLU A 57 27.94 23.21 13.92
CA GLU A 57 29.28 23.68 14.31
C GLU A 57 30.30 23.54 13.17
N ASP A 58 30.38 24.59 12.33
CA ASP A 58 31.44 24.80 11.34
C ASP A 58 32.72 25.26 12.05
N SER A 59 33.76 24.42 12.05
CA SER A 59 35.14 24.86 12.20
C SER A 59 36.11 23.87 11.55
N GLU A 60 36.87 24.41 10.60
CA GLU A 60 38.00 23.81 9.93
C GLU A 60 39.01 23.23 10.94
N GLU A 61 39.02 21.91 11.14
CA GLU A 61 40.23 21.09 11.26
C GLU A 61 39.83 19.63 11.51
N THR A 62 40.13 18.77 10.53
CA THR A 62 40.00 17.30 10.62
C THR A 62 38.60 16.82 11.02
N GLU A 63 37.79 16.43 10.03
CA GLU A 63 36.66 15.53 10.26
C GLU A 63 37.11 14.43 11.22
N LYS A 64 36.58 14.44 12.45
CA LYS A 64 36.86 13.43 13.46
C LYS A 64 36.25 12.12 12.95
N ARG A 65 37.03 11.37 12.16
CA ARG A 65 36.62 10.07 11.64
C ARG A 65 36.19 9.21 12.83
N LYS A 66 34.95 8.74 12.82
CA LYS A 66 34.38 8.02 13.97
C LYS A 66 35.10 6.67 14.08
N GLY A 67 35.64 6.36 15.25
CA GLY A 67 36.29 5.07 15.54
C GLY A 67 37.57 4.80 14.72
N THR A 68 37.62 3.66 14.03
CA THR A 68 38.82 3.16 13.33
C THR A 68 38.93 3.59 11.86
N GLU A 69 37.98 4.40 11.37
CA GLU A 69 37.94 4.88 9.98
C GLU A 69 39.17 5.70 9.57
N GLY A 70 39.92 6.25 10.52
CA GLY A 70 41.20 6.91 10.28
C GLY A 70 42.40 5.97 10.14
N LEU A 71 42.28 4.73 10.62
CA LEU A 71 43.39 3.78 10.72
C LEU A 71 43.53 2.88 9.48
N ILE A 72 42.48 2.78 8.66
CA ILE A 72 42.46 1.95 7.45
C ILE A 72 42.63 2.84 6.22
N GLU A 73 43.70 2.63 5.47
CA GLU A 73 43.92 3.33 4.19
C GLU A 73 42.99 2.78 3.11
N VAL A 74 41.99 3.57 2.70
CA VAL A 74 41.08 3.20 1.62
C VAL A 74 41.77 3.34 0.26
N GLN A 75 42.39 2.27 -0.24
CA GLN A 75 43.00 2.20 -1.57
C GLN A 75 41.99 1.82 -2.66
N ASN A 76 40.82 2.46 -2.69
CA ASN A 76 39.85 2.23 -3.76
C ASN A 76 40.10 3.22 -4.92
N PRO A 77 40.57 2.76 -6.09
CA PRO A 77 40.86 3.64 -7.23
C PRO A 77 39.62 4.33 -7.81
N ASN A 78 38.41 3.82 -7.52
CA ASN A 78 37.15 4.42 -7.92
C ASN A 78 36.53 5.31 -6.83
N LEU A 79 37.25 5.59 -5.74
CA LEU A 79 36.76 6.47 -4.68
C LEU A 79 36.66 7.90 -5.20
N LEU A 80 35.47 8.29 -5.62
CA LEU A 80 35.17 9.65 -6.05
C LEU A 80 35.24 10.57 -4.84
N LYS A 81 36.30 11.38 -4.78
CA LYS A 81 36.44 12.43 -3.75
C LYS A 81 35.31 13.45 -3.95
N PRO A 82 34.57 13.84 -2.89
CA PRO A 82 33.57 14.89 -3.01
C PRO A 82 34.25 16.17 -3.48
N LYS A 83 33.74 16.77 -4.55
CA LYS A 83 34.19 18.08 -5.05
C LYS A 83 33.20 19.12 -4.54
N THR A 84 33.69 20.12 -3.82
CA THR A 84 32.88 21.26 -3.38
C THR A 84 32.63 22.18 -4.58
N VAL A 85 31.43 22.13 -5.14
CA VAL A 85 31.00 23.04 -6.20
C VAL A 85 30.40 24.28 -5.54
N LYS A 86 30.87 25.47 -5.95
CA LYS A 86 30.36 26.74 -5.44
C LYS A 86 28.94 26.94 -5.98
N ALA A 87 28.02 27.40 -5.13
CA ALA A 87 26.61 27.60 -5.47
C ALA A 87 26.37 28.48 -6.71
N LYS A 88 27.33 29.34 -7.08
CA LYS A 88 27.28 30.20 -8.26
C LYS A 88 27.47 29.47 -9.59
N ASP A 89 28.14 28.32 -9.58
CA ASP A 89 28.43 27.51 -10.78
C ASP A 89 27.43 26.35 -10.95
N ALA A 90 26.51 26.18 -10.01
CA ALA A 90 25.41 25.21 -10.09
C ALA A 90 24.35 25.70 -11.09
N ASN A 91 24.38 25.16 -12.30
CA ASN A 91 23.35 25.41 -13.31
C ASN A 91 22.07 24.64 -12.97
N PHE A 92 21.16 25.25 -12.21
CA PHE A 92 19.83 24.67 -11.89
C PHE A 92 18.83 24.72 -13.06
N GLU A 93 19.08 25.54 -14.09
CA GLU A 93 18.18 25.66 -15.26
C GLU A 93 18.30 24.49 -16.24
N LYS A 94 19.43 23.77 -16.22
CA LYS A 94 19.58 22.53 -16.98
C LYS A 94 19.09 21.40 -16.09
N THR A 95 17.79 21.11 -16.16
CA THR A 95 17.27 19.82 -15.67
C THR A 95 18.15 18.74 -16.28
N ASN A 96 18.90 18.03 -15.43
CA ASN A 96 19.78 16.97 -15.88
C ASN A 96 18.93 16.04 -16.75
N GLU A 97 19.24 16.00 -18.04
CA GLU A 97 18.42 15.30 -19.00
C GLU A 97 18.39 13.83 -18.58
N LEU A 98 17.23 13.39 -18.07
CA LEU A 98 17.05 12.03 -17.56
C LEU A 98 17.72 11.05 -18.50
N SER A 99 18.56 10.18 -17.94
CA SER A 99 19.29 9.17 -18.69
C SER A 99 18.31 8.38 -19.54
N ARG A 100 18.73 7.88 -20.71
CA ARG A 100 17.84 7.09 -21.59
C ARG A 100 17.11 5.98 -20.82
N ARG A 101 17.79 5.38 -19.85
CA ARG A 101 17.23 4.38 -18.93
C ARG A 101 16.11 4.93 -18.05
N GLU A 102 16.32 6.10 -17.46
CA GLU A 102 15.33 6.74 -16.59
C GLU A 102 14.09 7.18 -17.37
N ARG A 103 14.25 7.63 -18.62
CA ARG A 103 13.11 7.97 -19.51
C ARG A 103 12.26 6.73 -19.81
N GLU A 104 12.89 5.62 -20.18
CA GLU A 104 12.20 4.36 -20.45
C GLU A 104 11.50 3.79 -19.21
N GLU A 105 12.12 3.92 -18.02
CA GLU A 105 11.52 3.49 -16.76
C GLU A 105 10.28 4.31 -16.40
N ILE A 106 10.33 5.64 -16.56
CA ILE A 106 9.19 6.52 -16.33
C ILE A 106 8.07 6.26 -17.33
N GLU A 107 8.40 6.03 -18.61
CA GLU A 107 7.40 5.67 -19.61
C GLU A 107 6.73 4.33 -19.31
N LYS A 108 7.50 3.34 -18.85
CA LYS A 108 6.97 2.05 -18.39
C LYS A 108 6.05 2.20 -17.19
N GLN A 109 6.43 3.03 -16.21
CA GLN A 109 5.57 3.34 -15.06
C GLN A 109 4.27 4.03 -15.51
N LYS A 110 4.36 5.07 -16.33
CA LYS A 110 3.19 5.77 -16.88
C LYS A 110 2.28 4.86 -17.70
N ALA A 111 2.85 3.94 -18.48
CA ALA A 111 2.07 2.96 -19.24
C ALA A 111 1.32 1.98 -18.33
N HIS A 112 1.98 1.51 -17.27
CA HIS A 112 1.35 0.65 -16.26
C HIS A 112 0.22 1.40 -15.52
N GLU A 113 0.48 2.61 -15.05
CA GLU A 113 -0.55 3.46 -14.41
C GLU A 113 -1.75 3.70 -15.34
N ARG A 114 -1.49 3.99 -16.61
CA ARG A 114 -2.56 4.17 -17.60
C ARG A 114 -3.37 2.90 -17.77
N TYR A 115 -2.72 1.74 -17.83
CA TYR A 115 -3.40 0.45 -17.92
C TYR A 115 -4.28 0.20 -16.69
N MET A 116 -3.74 0.40 -15.48
CA MET A 116 -4.48 0.27 -14.23
C MET A 116 -5.68 1.22 -14.19
N LYS A 117 -5.48 2.49 -14.56
CA LYS A 117 -6.55 3.49 -14.65
C LYS A 117 -7.64 3.11 -15.66
N LEU A 118 -7.28 2.53 -16.81
CA LEU A 118 -8.25 2.04 -17.79
C LEU A 118 -9.04 0.84 -17.27
N GLN A 119 -8.40 -0.03 -16.49
CA GLN A 119 -9.05 -1.18 -15.87
C GLN A 119 -10.01 -0.74 -14.77
N GLU A 120 -9.62 0.21 -13.92
CA GLU A 120 -10.50 0.84 -12.92
C GLU A 120 -11.69 1.54 -13.58
N GLN A 121 -11.47 2.22 -14.70
CA GLN A 121 -12.54 2.84 -15.49
C GLN A 121 -13.45 1.82 -16.19
N GLY A 122 -13.16 0.53 -16.12
CA GLY A 122 -13.96 -0.49 -16.81
C GLY A 122 -13.79 -0.47 -18.33
N LYS A 123 -12.74 0.18 -18.85
CA LYS A 123 -12.55 0.35 -20.30
C LYS A 123 -11.81 -0.82 -20.94
N THR A 124 -11.04 -1.59 -20.18
CA THR A 124 -10.41 -2.83 -20.67
C THR A 124 -11.46 -3.91 -20.91
N GLU A 125 -11.23 -4.79 -21.88
CA GLU A 125 -12.20 -5.85 -22.22
C GLU A 125 -12.50 -6.77 -21.04
N GLN A 126 -11.49 -7.04 -20.20
CA GLN A 126 -11.65 -7.83 -18.98
C GLN A 126 -12.59 -7.13 -18.00
N ALA A 127 -12.35 -5.84 -17.71
CA ALA A 127 -13.19 -5.10 -16.79
C ALA A 127 -14.62 -4.89 -17.33
N ARG A 128 -14.80 -4.74 -18.65
CA ARG A 128 -16.14 -4.72 -19.26
C ARG A 128 -16.89 -6.03 -19.00
N LYS A 129 -16.26 -7.18 -19.26
CA LYS A 129 -16.85 -8.50 -18.99
C LYS A 129 -17.20 -8.68 -17.52
N ASP A 130 -16.34 -8.23 -16.61
CA ASP A 130 -16.59 -8.30 -15.17
C ASP A 130 -17.77 -7.39 -14.76
N LEU A 131 -17.85 -6.18 -15.30
CA LEU A 131 -18.98 -5.28 -15.07
C LEU A 131 -20.30 -5.85 -15.63
N GLU A 132 -20.28 -6.43 -16.83
CA GLU A 132 -21.41 -7.11 -17.45
C GLU A 132 -21.89 -8.29 -16.59
N ARG A 133 -20.95 -9.11 -16.11
CA ARG A 133 -21.25 -10.21 -15.19
C ARG A 133 -21.90 -9.70 -13.90
N LEU A 134 -21.35 -8.64 -13.31
CA LEU A 134 -21.93 -8.03 -12.11
C LEU A 134 -23.31 -7.42 -12.38
N ALA A 135 -23.53 -6.82 -13.54
CA ALA A 135 -24.83 -6.28 -13.95
C ALA A 135 -25.88 -7.39 -14.07
N LEU A 136 -25.54 -8.53 -14.68
CA LEU A 136 -26.43 -9.70 -14.78
C LEU A 136 -26.81 -10.25 -13.40
N ILE A 137 -25.85 -10.33 -12.46
CA ILE A 137 -26.15 -10.74 -11.08
C ILE A 137 -27.06 -9.72 -10.39
N ARG A 138 -26.84 -8.42 -10.58
CA ARG A 138 -27.73 -7.37 -10.03
C ARG A 138 -29.15 -7.50 -10.59
N GLN A 139 -29.29 -7.74 -11.89
CA GLN A 139 -30.60 -7.97 -12.54
C GLN A 139 -31.29 -9.20 -11.95
N GLN A 140 -30.61 -10.34 -11.86
CA GLN A 140 -31.18 -11.56 -11.26
C GLN A 140 -31.61 -11.35 -9.81
N ARG A 141 -30.84 -10.59 -9.03
CA ARG A 141 -31.22 -10.24 -7.64
C ARG A 141 -32.44 -9.33 -7.59
N ALA A 142 -32.49 -8.31 -8.45
CA ALA A 142 -33.63 -7.40 -8.53
C ALA A 142 -34.91 -8.12 -8.98
N GLU A 143 -34.83 -8.99 -9.99
CA GLU A 143 -35.95 -9.81 -10.43
C GLU A 143 -36.42 -10.79 -9.36
N ALA A 144 -35.49 -11.44 -8.65
CA ALA A 144 -35.85 -12.31 -7.53
C ALA A 144 -36.49 -11.55 -6.36
N ALA A 145 -36.05 -10.31 -6.09
CA ALA A 145 -36.68 -9.45 -5.09
C ALA A 145 -38.09 -9.05 -5.51
N LYS A 146 -38.28 -8.59 -6.76
CA LYS A 146 -39.58 -8.24 -7.32
C LYS A 146 -40.55 -9.43 -7.29
N LYS A 147 -40.13 -10.61 -7.75
CA LYS A 147 -40.95 -11.84 -7.68
C LYS A 147 -41.39 -12.18 -6.25
N ARG A 148 -40.48 -12.01 -5.27
CA ARG A 148 -40.83 -12.23 -3.85
C ARG A 148 -41.81 -11.18 -3.32
N GLU A 149 -41.70 -9.94 -3.74
CA GLU A 149 -42.63 -8.87 -3.35
C GLU A 149 -44.01 -9.09 -3.96
N GLU A 150 -44.09 -9.45 -5.24
CA GLU A 150 -45.33 -9.80 -5.93
C GLU A 150 -46.02 -11.02 -5.30
N GLU A 151 -45.27 -12.08 -4.97
CA GLU A 151 -45.82 -13.23 -4.27
C GLU A 151 -46.33 -12.89 -2.86
N LYS A 152 -45.64 -12.00 -2.14
CA LYS A 152 -46.09 -11.52 -0.82
C LYS A 152 -47.35 -10.69 -0.94
N ALA A 153 -47.39 -9.74 -1.88
CA ALA A 153 -48.54 -8.90 -2.15
C ALA A 153 -49.77 -9.74 -2.57
N ALA A 154 -49.60 -10.73 -3.45
CA ALA A 154 -50.67 -11.63 -3.84
C ALA A 154 -51.17 -12.50 -2.67
N LYS A 155 -50.27 -12.95 -1.78
CA LYS A 155 -50.65 -13.68 -0.56
C LYS A 155 -51.41 -12.78 0.42
N GLU A 156 -51.02 -11.52 0.54
CA GLU A 156 -51.72 -10.54 1.38
C GLU A 156 -53.10 -10.20 0.83
N GLN A 157 -53.22 -9.95 -0.48
CA GLN A 157 -54.51 -9.73 -1.14
C GLN A 157 -55.46 -10.91 -0.93
N LYS A 158 -54.99 -12.15 -1.16
CA LYS A 158 -55.78 -13.36 -0.89
C LYS A 158 -56.20 -13.49 0.56
N LYS A 159 -55.34 -13.13 1.53
CA LYS A 159 -55.69 -13.12 2.95
C LYS A 159 -56.72 -12.03 3.29
N THR A 160 -56.64 -10.86 2.67
CA THR A 160 -57.62 -9.79 2.87
C THR A 160 -58.96 -10.10 2.24
N GLU A 161 -58.98 -10.74 1.06
CA GLU A 161 -60.20 -11.23 0.40
C GLU A 161 -60.85 -12.36 1.21
N ALA A 162 -60.07 -13.30 1.74
CA ALA A 162 -60.59 -14.39 2.58
C ALA A 162 -61.09 -13.93 3.97
N ARG A 163 -60.74 -12.71 4.40
CA ARG A 163 -61.19 -12.14 5.68
C ARG A 163 -62.42 -11.23 5.52
N LYS A 164 -62.82 -10.95 4.28
CA LYS A 164 -63.99 -10.14 3.92
C LYS A 164 -65.20 -11.06 3.70
#